data_AF-A0A4V6C4C8-F1
#
_entry.id   AF-A0A4V6C4C8-F1
#
_cell.length_a   1.000
_cell.length_b   1.000
_cell.length_c   1.000
_cell.angle_alpha   90.00
_cell.angle_beta   90.00
_cell.angle_gamma   90.00
#
_symmetry.space_group_name_H-M   'P 1'
#
loop_
_entity.id
_entity.type
_entity.pdbx_description
1 polymer ?
#
loop_
_entity_poly.entity_id
_entity_poly.type
_entity_poly.pdbx_seq_one_letter_code
_entity_poly.pdbx_strand_id
1 'polypeptide(L)'
;VSLVLSGKGRISSATGERVNAAIEQLGFVRNRQASVLRGGQSGVVGLIVRDLSAPFYAELTAGLTEALEAQGRMVFLLHGGKDGEQLAQRFAMLLNQGVDGVVIAGA
;
A
#
# COMPACT_ATOMS: atom_id res chain seq x y z
N VAL A 1 4.44 23.99 1.51
CA VAL A 1 4.80 22.65 2.05
C VAL A 1 4.33 21.51 1.16
N SER A 2 3.03 21.40 0.81
CA SER A 2 2.52 20.25 0.01
C SER A 2 3.18 20.07 -1.37
N LEU A 3 3.61 21.15 -2.04
CA LEU A 3 4.33 21.08 -3.32
C LEU A 3 5.76 20.53 -3.16
N VAL A 4 6.44 20.92 -2.08
CA VAL A 4 7.77 20.39 -1.73
C VAL A 4 7.66 18.89 -1.41
N LEU A 5 6.65 18.52 -0.61
CA LEU A 5 6.36 17.13 -0.25
C LEU A 5 5.95 16.23 -1.42
N SER A 6 5.40 16.80 -2.51
CA SER A 6 5.01 16.04 -3.70
C SER A 6 6.05 16.06 -4.81
N GLY A 7 7.12 16.85 -4.67
CA GLY A 7 8.12 17.07 -5.73
C GLY A 7 7.54 17.69 -7.01
N LYS A 8 6.31 18.24 -6.97
CA LYS A 8 5.59 18.78 -8.12
C LYS A 8 5.41 20.29 -7.98
N GLY A 9 5.63 21.02 -9.09
CA GLY A 9 5.46 22.47 -9.18
C GLY A 9 6.79 23.23 -9.19
N ARG A 10 6.74 24.52 -9.51
CA ARG A 10 7.92 25.40 -9.58
C ARG A 10 8.19 26.00 -8.20
N ILE A 11 9.21 25.49 -7.52
CA ILE A 11 9.60 25.89 -6.16
C ILE A 11 11.07 26.30 -6.20
N SER A 12 11.45 27.37 -5.50
CA SER A 12 12.86 27.73 -5.38
C SER A 12 13.60 26.75 -4.47
N SER A 13 14.88 26.50 -4.76
CA SER A 13 15.76 25.65 -3.95
C SER A 13 15.75 26.07 -2.47
N ALA A 14 15.90 27.37 -2.21
CA ALA A 14 15.88 27.94 -0.86
C ALA A 14 14.57 27.63 -0.08
N THR A 15 13.42 27.60 -0.77
CA THR A 15 12.15 27.25 -0.13
C THR A 15 12.04 25.74 0.11
N GLY A 16 12.54 24.93 -0.82
CA GLY A 16 12.60 23.47 -0.67
C GLY A 16 13.45 23.04 0.53
N GLU A 17 14.67 23.59 0.64
CA GLU A 17 15.60 23.33 1.75
C GLU A 17 14.99 23.70 3.10
N ARG A 18 14.39 24.89 3.23
CA ARG A 18 13.72 25.31 4.47
C ARG A 18 12.60 24.38 4.89
N VAL A 19 11.82 23.87 3.93
CA VAL A 19 10.74 22.93 4.22
C VAL A 19 11.28 21.57 4.64
N ASN A 20 12.32 21.05 3.98
CA ASN A 20 12.94 19.78 4.34
C ASN A 20 13.59 19.82 5.72
N ALA A 21 14.30 20.90 6.06
CA ALA A 21 14.88 21.09 7.39
C ALA A 21 13.79 21.09 8.48
N ALA A 22 12.65 21.72 8.24
CA ALA A 22 11.52 21.69 9.18
C ALA A 22 10.88 20.30 9.29
N ILE A 23 10.80 19.54 8.20
CA ILE A 23 10.30 18.15 8.21
C ILE A 23 11.17 17.27 9.09
N GLU A 24 12.49 17.36 8.95
CA GLU A 24 13.45 16.60 9.77
C GLU A 24 13.36 16.99 11.24
N GLN A 25 13.36 18.29 11.56
CA GLN A 25 13.28 18.78 12.94
C GLN A 25 11.98 18.38 13.65
N LEU A 26 10.87 18.32 12.92
CA LEU A 26 9.55 18.02 13.49
C LEU A 26 9.19 16.53 13.42
N GLY A 27 10.01 15.69 12.78
CA GLY A 27 9.69 14.29 12.55
C GLY A 27 8.41 14.10 11.74
N PHE A 28 8.13 15.00 10.79
CA PHE A 28 6.86 14.98 10.05
C PHE A 28 6.76 13.73 9.16
N VAL A 29 5.76 12.88 9.45
CA VAL A 29 5.42 11.73 8.62
C VAL A 29 4.20 12.07 7.75
N ARG A 30 4.36 11.93 6.43
CA ARG A 30 3.29 12.23 5.47
C ARG A 30 2.11 11.27 5.69
N ASN A 31 0.93 11.83 5.95
CA ASN A 31 -0.29 11.03 6.00
C ASN A 31 -0.66 10.52 4.60
N ARG A 32 -0.50 9.21 4.37
CA ARG A 32 -0.85 8.56 3.10
C ARG A 32 -2.34 8.61 2.80
N GLN A 33 -3.21 8.51 3.82
CA GLN A 33 -4.67 8.59 3.62
C GLN A 33 -5.10 9.93 3.01
N ALA A 34 -4.48 11.03 3.44
CA ALA A 34 -4.70 12.35 2.83
C ALA A 34 -4.14 12.49 1.40
N SER A 35 -3.23 11.61 0.99
CA SER A 35 -2.76 11.51 -0.41
C SER A 35 -3.77 10.74 -1.26
N VAL A 36 -4.40 9.69 -0.72
CA VAL A 36 -5.45 8.91 -1.39
C VAL A 36 -6.69 9.75 -1.65
N LEU A 37 -7.16 10.51 -0.65
CA LEU A 37 -8.33 11.40 -0.78
C LEU A 37 -8.19 12.45 -1.90
N ARG A 38 -6.96 12.78 -2.30
CA ARG A 38 -6.67 13.70 -3.42
C ARG A 38 -6.54 12.99 -4.77
N GLY A 39 -7.05 11.77 -4.90
CA GLY A 39 -6.95 10.94 -6.10
C GLY A 39 -5.61 10.21 -6.26
N GLY A 40 -4.84 10.08 -5.18
CA GLY A 40 -3.60 9.29 -5.17
C GLY A 40 -3.87 7.79 -5.01
N GLN A 41 -2.92 6.96 -5.42
CA GLN A 41 -2.89 5.53 -5.10
C GLN A 41 -2.63 5.32 -3.60
N SER A 42 -3.26 4.30 -3.02
CA SER A 42 -3.06 3.87 -1.62
C SER A 42 -1.65 3.35 -1.36
N GLY A 43 -1.02 2.82 -2.40
CA GLY A 43 0.23 2.05 -2.30
C GLY A 43 0.01 0.69 -1.65
N VAL A 44 -1.23 0.20 -1.56
CA VAL A 44 -1.57 -1.08 -0.92
C VAL A 44 -2.11 -2.05 -1.96
N VAL A 45 -1.61 -3.27 -1.95
CA VAL A 45 -2.11 -4.39 -2.78
C VAL A 45 -2.71 -5.43 -1.85
N GLY A 46 -3.93 -5.87 -2.14
CA GLY A 46 -4.57 -6.98 -1.43
C GLY A 46 -4.08 -8.33 -1.95
N LEU A 47 -3.75 -9.27 -1.06
CA LEU A 47 -3.44 -10.65 -1.39
C LEU A 47 -4.42 -11.56 -0.64
N ILE A 48 -5.16 -12.40 -1.37
CA ILE A 48 -5.99 -13.46 -0.79
C ILE A 48 -5.33 -14.80 -1.08
N VAL A 49 -5.01 -15.58 -0.04
CA VAL A 49 -4.43 -16.92 -0.16
C VAL A 49 -5.35 -17.97 0.45
N ARG A 50 -5.49 -19.13 -0.20
CA ARG A 50 -6.33 -20.23 0.28
C ARG A 50 -5.89 -20.77 1.63
N ASP A 51 -4.59 -21.01 1.83
CA ASP A 51 -4.07 -21.61 3.06
C ASP A 51 -2.65 -21.11 3.36
N LEU A 52 -2.49 -20.32 4.42
CA LEU A 52 -1.19 -19.79 4.83
C LEU A 52 -0.26 -20.87 5.40
N SER A 53 -0.79 -22.00 5.83
CA SER A 53 0.00 -23.08 6.39
C SER A 53 0.69 -23.93 5.32
N ALA A 54 0.20 -23.88 4.08
CA ALA A 54 0.80 -24.62 2.97
C ALA A 54 2.07 -23.90 2.48
N PRO A 55 3.24 -24.59 2.41
CA PRO A 55 4.53 -23.99 2.08
C PRO A 55 4.54 -23.17 0.78
N PHE A 56 3.82 -23.62 -0.24
CA PHE A 56 3.65 -22.91 -1.51
C PHE A 56 3.14 -21.47 -1.32
N TYR A 57 2.12 -21.26 -0.48
CA TYR A 57 1.55 -19.94 -0.26
C TYR A 57 2.44 -19.06 0.61
N ALA A 58 3.21 -19.66 1.53
CA ALA A 58 4.20 -18.93 2.32
C ALA A 58 5.31 -18.36 1.43
N GLU A 59 5.88 -19.18 0.54
CA GLU A 59 6.91 -18.73 -0.42
C GLU A 59 6.38 -17.68 -1.40
N LEU A 60 5.17 -17.90 -1.95
CA LEU A 60 4.51 -16.93 -2.82
C LEU A 60 4.28 -15.59 -2.11
N THR A 61 3.80 -15.64 -0.86
CA THR A 61 3.56 -14.43 -0.05
C THR A 61 4.86 -13.69 0.21
N ALA A 62 5.93 -14.41 0.56
CA ALA A 62 7.24 -13.81 0.81
C ALA A 62 7.77 -13.10 -0.43
N GLY A 63 7.80 -13.79 -1.59
CA GLY A 63 8.30 -13.21 -2.83
C GLY A 63 7.45 -12.05 -3.36
N LEU A 64 6.11 -12.13 -3.24
CA LEU A 64 5.23 -11.03 -3.62
C LEU A 64 5.45 -9.80 -2.73
N THR A 65 5.58 -10.01 -1.42
CA THR A 65 5.81 -8.93 -0.46
C THR A 65 7.13 -8.23 -0.75
N GLU A 66 8.22 -8.98 -0.94
CA GLU A 66 9.53 -8.43 -1.28
C GLU A 66 9.50 -7.57 -2.56
N ALA A 67 8.86 -8.07 -3.62
CA ALA A 67 8.75 -7.35 -4.89
C ALA A 67 7.93 -6.05 -4.78
N LEU A 68 6.90 -6.03 -3.93
CA LEU A 68 6.06 -4.85 -3.71
C LEU A 68 6.72 -3.84 -2.78
N GLU A 69 7.40 -4.30 -1.73
CA GLU A 69 8.16 -3.46 -0.82
C GLU A 69 9.31 -2.74 -1.52
N ALA A 70 9.98 -3.40 -2.47
CA ALA A 70 10.99 -2.78 -3.33
C ALA A 70 10.43 -1.59 -4.16
N GLN A 71 9.12 -1.51 -4.35
CA GLN A 71 8.41 -0.42 -5.03
C GLN A 71 7.74 0.56 -4.05
N GLY A 72 7.99 0.43 -2.74
CA GLY A 72 7.36 1.23 -1.70
C GLY A 72 5.87 0.95 -1.51
N ARG A 73 5.40 -0.22 -1.95
CA ARG A 73 4.01 -0.69 -1.78
C ARG A 73 3.92 -1.64 -0.58
N MET A 74 2.72 -1.76 -0.01
CA MET A 74 2.42 -2.65 1.11
C MET A 74 1.43 -3.74 0.69
N VAL A 75 1.43 -4.86 1.41
CA VAL A 75 0.50 -5.98 1.19
C VAL A 75 -0.52 -6.08 2.31
N PHE A 76 -1.80 -6.18 1.96
CA PHE A 76 -2.86 -6.60 2.88
C PHE A 76 -3.18 -8.07 2.62
N LEU A 77 -2.74 -8.95 3.51
CA LEU A 77 -2.94 -10.37 3.37
C LEU A 77 -4.21 -10.84 4.07
N LEU A 78 -5.07 -11.53 3.33
CA LEU A 78 -6.28 -12.15 3.83
C LEU A 78 -6.24 -13.66 3.56
N HIS A 79 -6.70 -14.43 4.54
CA HIS A 79 -6.98 -15.85 4.35
C HIS A 79 -8.32 -16.01 3.63
N GLY A 80 -8.31 -16.71 2.48
CA GLY A 80 -9.43 -16.85 1.56
C GLY A 80 -10.57 -17.73 2.06
N GLY A 81 -10.31 -18.61 3.03
CA GLY A 81 -11.29 -19.58 3.51
C GLY A 81 -11.47 -20.76 2.54
N LYS A 82 -12.47 -21.60 2.81
CA LYS A 82 -12.66 -22.89 2.11
C LYS A 82 -13.70 -22.84 0.98
N ASP A 83 -14.49 -21.77 0.90
CA ASP A 83 -15.67 -21.69 0.03
C ASP A 83 -15.82 -20.30 -0.61
N GLY A 84 -16.48 -20.25 -1.78
CA GLY A 84 -16.51 -19.06 -2.65
C GLY A 84 -17.20 -17.83 -2.04
N GLU A 85 -18.15 -18.01 -1.12
CA GLU A 85 -18.82 -16.89 -0.44
C GLU A 85 -17.84 -16.12 0.47
N GLN A 86 -16.95 -16.84 1.15
CA GLN A 86 -15.91 -16.24 1.97
C GLN A 86 -14.95 -15.44 1.10
N LEU A 87 -14.55 -15.97 -0.06
CA LEU A 87 -13.69 -15.27 -1.00
C LEU A 87 -14.30 -13.94 -1.47
N ALA A 88 -15.58 -13.94 -1.85
CA ALA A 88 -16.29 -12.73 -2.26
C ALA A 88 -16.35 -11.68 -1.13
N GLN A 89 -16.58 -12.12 0.11
CA GLN A 89 -16.56 -11.24 1.28
C GLN A 89 -15.18 -10.62 1.50
N ARG A 90 -14.09 -11.42 1.43
CA ARG A 90 -12.71 -10.94 1.58
C ARG A 90 -12.33 -9.95 0.49
N PHE A 91 -12.74 -10.23 -0.75
CA PHE A 91 -12.55 -9.32 -1.88
C PHE A 91 -13.24 -7.97 -1.64
N ALA A 92 -14.51 -7.98 -1.19
CA ALA A 92 -15.23 -6.76 -0.85
C ALA A 92 -14.57 -5.98 0.29
N MET A 93 -14.02 -6.66 1.31
CA MET A 93 -13.26 -6.02 2.38
C MET A 93 -12.03 -5.26 1.83
N LEU A 94 -11.27 -5.87 0.92
CA LEU A 94 -10.11 -5.22 0.29
C LEU A 94 -10.51 -4.00 -0.54
N LEU A 95 -11.60 -4.11 -1.31
CA LEU A 95 -12.14 -2.97 -2.07
C LEU A 95 -12.52 -1.80 -1.15
N ASN A 96 -13.19 -2.08 -0.02
CA ASN A 96 -13.58 -1.05 0.95
C ASN A 96 -12.39 -0.38 1.64
N GLN A 97 -11.25 -1.08 1.74
CA GLN A 97 -10.00 -0.50 2.24
C GLN A 97 -9.27 0.37 1.20
N GLY A 98 -9.76 0.41 -0.04
CA GLY A 98 -9.19 1.25 -1.11
C GLY A 98 -7.85 0.76 -1.62
N VAL A 99 -7.62 -0.56 -1.66
CA VAL A 99 -6.40 -1.13 -2.26
C VAL A 99 -6.31 -0.79 -3.75
N ASP A 100 -5.09 -0.65 -4.26
CA ASP A 100 -4.83 -0.33 -5.66
C ASP A 100 -5.01 -1.53 -6.60
N GLY A 101 -5.02 -2.75 -6.04
CA GLY A 101 -5.17 -3.99 -6.78
C GLY A 101 -5.33 -5.19 -5.84
N VAL A 102 -5.80 -6.31 -6.38
CA VAL A 102 -5.99 -7.56 -5.64
C VAL A 102 -5.37 -8.73 -6.40
N VAL A 103 -4.62 -9.57 -5.69
CA VAL A 103 -4.10 -10.85 -6.14
C VAL A 103 -4.84 -11.96 -5.40
N ILE A 104 -5.31 -12.97 -6.12
CA ILE A 104 -5.99 -14.14 -5.53
C ILE A 104 -5.19 -15.38 -5.89
N ALA A 105 -4.65 -16.06 -4.89
CA ALA A 105 -3.86 -17.28 -5.05
C ALA A 105 -4.62 -18.48 -4.46
N GLY A 106 -5.10 -19.34 -5.36
CA GLY A 106 -6.01 -20.44 -5.04
C GLY A 106 -7.45 -19.95 -4.96
N ALA A 107 -8.26 -20.31 -5.96
CA ALA A 107 -9.71 -20.11 -6.02
C ALA A 107 -10.38 -21.47 -5.86
#